data_AF-A0A6L2MKP2-F1
#
_entry.id   AF-A0A6L2MKP2-F1
#
_cell.length_a   1.000
_cell.length_b   1.000
_cell.length_c   1.000
_cell.angle_alpha   90.00
_cell.angle_beta   90.00
_cell.angle_gamma   90.00
#
_symmetry.space_group_name_H-M   'P 1'
#
loop_
_entity.id
_entity.type
_entity.pdbx_description
1 polymer ?
#
loop_
_entity_poly.entity_id
_entity_poly.type
_entity_poly.pdbx_seq_one_letter_code
_entity_poly.pdbx_strand_id
1 'polypeptide(L)'
;MFPKTHDELDFEFLGNIRGKPWRFQTNIYGNGSTTRGREERYRLWFDPSKEFHRYSIFWSHNKIIFYVDEIPIREVLHDENMEGDYPSKPMSSYATVWDASSWATGGGRHKVDYRFEPFTSEFQDLVLQGCQVDPTDATSTNCNDATDELESSEFATITPWQRQANKWFREKYMYYSYCYDRLRYPSPLPECLLVSSEQELFKNNGRLKKAPPRATAA
;
A
#
# COMPACT_ATOMS: atom_id res chain seq x y z
N MET A 1 -7.71 20.28 -3.06
CA MET A 1 -7.02 21.02 -1.97
C MET A 1 -5.60 20.45 -1.87
N PHE A 2 -4.58 21.28 -1.60
CA PHE A 2 -3.16 20.89 -1.48
C PHE A 2 -2.39 20.39 -2.75
N PRO A 3 -2.36 21.12 -3.89
CA PRO A 3 -1.70 20.63 -5.12
C PRO A 3 -0.18 20.34 -5.02
N LYS A 4 0.49 20.87 -4.00
CA LYS A 4 1.96 20.77 -3.81
C LYS A 4 2.36 20.10 -2.50
N THR A 5 1.39 19.82 -1.64
CA THR A 5 1.59 19.33 -0.28
C THR A 5 0.53 18.27 0.05
N HIS A 6 0.15 17.48 -0.96
CA HIS A 6 -0.88 16.47 -0.83
C HIS A 6 -0.40 15.31 0.05
N ASP A 7 -1.36 14.64 0.67
CA ASP A 7 -1.15 13.36 1.32
C ASP A 7 -1.76 12.27 0.43
N GLU A 8 -1.19 11.07 0.41
CA GLU A 8 -1.57 9.99 -0.50
C GLU A 8 -1.28 8.62 0.12
N LEU A 9 -2.23 7.70 -0.08
CA LEU A 9 -2.16 6.30 0.34
C LEU A 9 -2.54 5.43 -0.85
N ASP A 10 -1.62 4.57 -1.27
CA ASP A 10 -1.73 3.92 -2.58
C ASP A 10 -1.98 2.42 -2.48
N PHE A 11 -2.88 1.94 -3.34
CA PHE A 11 -2.86 0.60 -3.91
C PHE A 11 -2.67 0.72 -5.42
N GLU A 12 -1.56 0.22 -5.94
CA GLU A 12 -1.26 0.29 -7.37
C GLU A 12 -1.03 -1.11 -7.92
N PHE A 13 -1.94 -1.57 -8.79
CA PHE A 13 -1.79 -2.84 -9.49
C PHE A 13 -0.87 -2.66 -10.70
N LEU A 14 0.25 -3.37 -10.66
CA LEU A 14 1.27 -3.29 -11.68
C LEU A 14 0.96 -4.34 -12.76
N GLY A 15 0.57 -3.86 -13.94
CA GLY A 15 0.35 -4.69 -15.11
C GLY A 15 1.54 -5.61 -15.42
N ASN A 16 1.29 -6.68 -16.17
CA ASN A 16 2.32 -7.66 -16.47
C ASN A 16 2.17 -8.26 -17.86
N ILE A 17 3.23 -8.92 -18.34
CA ILE A 17 3.18 -9.67 -19.59
C ILE A 17 2.41 -10.99 -19.40
N ARG A 18 1.81 -11.49 -20.47
CA ARG A 18 1.02 -12.74 -20.47
C ARG A 18 1.78 -13.89 -19.79
N GLY A 19 1.08 -14.61 -18.90
CA GLY A 19 1.61 -15.76 -18.19
C GLY A 19 2.55 -15.43 -17.02
N LYS A 20 2.64 -14.16 -16.61
CA LYS A 20 3.35 -13.76 -15.39
C LYS A 20 2.33 -13.32 -14.32
N PRO A 21 2.60 -13.60 -13.03
CA PRO A 21 1.67 -13.30 -11.96
C PRO A 21 1.49 -11.79 -11.78
N TRP A 22 0.30 -11.39 -11.34
CA TRP A 22 0.02 -10.02 -10.94
C TRP A 22 0.92 -9.57 -9.78
N ARG A 23 1.17 -8.27 -9.76
CA ARG A 23 1.93 -7.59 -8.72
C ARG A 23 1.19 -6.33 -8.35
N PHE A 24 1.35 -5.91 -7.11
CA PHE A 24 0.85 -4.62 -6.67
C PHE A 24 1.87 -3.98 -5.74
N GLN A 25 1.73 -2.68 -5.54
CA GLN A 25 2.49 -1.95 -4.55
C GLN A 25 1.56 -1.13 -3.67
N THR A 26 2.05 -0.86 -2.47
CA THR A 26 1.47 0.13 -1.56
C THR A 26 2.50 1.22 -1.33
N ASN A 27 2.02 2.44 -1.13
CA ASN A 27 2.88 3.59 -0.90
C ASN A 27 2.18 4.60 0.01
N ILE A 28 2.97 5.47 0.62
CA ILE A 28 2.52 6.48 1.58
C ILE A 28 3.31 7.75 1.32
N TYR A 29 2.58 8.84 1.08
CA TYR A 29 3.14 10.18 0.99
C TYR A 29 2.40 11.10 1.96
N GLY A 30 3.16 11.89 2.71
CA GLY A 30 2.65 13.01 3.48
C GLY A 30 3.25 14.31 2.97
N ASN A 31 2.46 15.38 3.02
CA ASN A 31 2.88 16.75 2.79
C ASN A 31 3.65 16.99 1.47
N GLY A 32 3.26 16.29 0.41
CA GLY A 32 3.84 16.40 -0.93
C GLY A 32 5.24 15.79 -1.06
N SER A 33 5.62 14.90 -0.14
CA SER A 33 6.93 14.25 -0.06
C SER A 33 7.17 13.25 -1.20
N THR A 34 7.16 13.69 -2.45
CA THR A 34 7.42 12.81 -3.61
C THR A 34 8.87 12.34 -3.71
N THR A 35 9.77 12.93 -2.93
CA THR A 35 11.19 12.56 -2.88
C THR A 35 11.48 11.36 -1.98
N ARG A 36 10.60 11.04 -1.02
CA ARG A 36 10.74 9.92 -0.07
C ARG A 36 9.59 8.93 -0.20
N GLY A 37 9.68 8.06 -1.22
CA GLY A 37 8.72 6.97 -1.42
C GLY A 37 8.84 5.87 -0.37
N ARG A 38 7.70 5.33 0.04
CA ARG A 38 7.54 4.26 1.03
C ARG A 38 6.97 3.03 0.36
N GLU A 39 7.52 2.65 -0.78
CA GLU A 39 6.99 1.57 -1.59
C GLU A 39 7.28 0.21 -0.93
N GLU A 40 6.24 -0.57 -0.72
CA GLU A 40 6.35 -2.02 -0.55
C GLU A 40 5.65 -2.70 -1.71
N ARG A 41 6.28 -3.75 -2.28
CA ARG A 41 5.76 -4.44 -3.47
C ARG A 41 5.57 -5.91 -3.22
N TYR A 42 4.47 -6.41 -3.77
CA TYR A 42 3.90 -7.69 -3.40
C TYR A 42 3.45 -8.51 -4.62
N ARG A 43 3.51 -9.83 -4.46
CA ARG A 43 2.71 -10.77 -5.26
C ARG A 43 1.40 -11.05 -4.54
N LEU A 44 0.47 -11.72 -5.23
CA LEU A 44 -0.79 -12.21 -4.66
C LEU A 44 -0.78 -13.74 -4.57
N TRP A 45 -1.58 -14.29 -3.67
CA TRP A 45 -1.79 -15.73 -3.51
C TRP A 45 -2.97 -16.27 -4.32
N PHE A 46 -3.59 -15.40 -5.12
CA PHE A 46 -4.68 -15.67 -6.03
C PHE A 46 -4.47 -14.88 -7.34
N ASP A 47 -5.29 -15.14 -8.35
CA ASP A 47 -5.33 -14.35 -9.58
C ASP A 47 -6.40 -13.25 -9.45
N PRO A 48 -6.01 -11.97 -9.23
CA PRO A 48 -6.94 -10.86 -9.03
C PRO A 48 -7.77 -10.52 -10.28
N SER A 49 -7.53 -11.18 -11.42
CA SER A 49 -8.33 -11.00 -12.64
C SER A 49 -9.48 -12.02 -12.78
N LYS A 50 -9.67 -12.91 -11.80
CA LYS A 50 -10.66 -13.99 -11.86
C LYS A 50 -11.87 -13.76 -10.97
N GLU A 51 -11.67 -13.15 -9.81
CA GLU A 51 -12.70 -12.92 -8.81
C GLU A 51 -12.49 -11.56 -8.15
N PHE A 52 -13.57 -11.00 -7.57
CA PHE A 52 -13.48 -9.80 -6.78
C PHE A 52 -12.82 -10.11 -5.43
N HIS A 53 -11.91 -9.23 -5.02
CA HIS A 53 -11.25 -9.26 -3.72
C HIS A 53 -11.42 -7.90 -3.03
N ARG A 54 -11.40 -7.90 -1.70
CA ARG A 54 -11.55 -6.68 -0.92
C ARG A 54 -10.19 -6.03 -0.69
N TYR A 55 -10.04 -4.78 -1.09
CA TYR A 55 -8.84 -3.98 -0.84
C TYR A 55 -9.23 -2.79 0.03
N SER A 56 -8.69 -2.73 1.24
CA SER A 56 -9.10 -1.73 2.23
C SER A 56 -7.90 -1.00 2.81
N ILE A 57 -8.08 0.29 3.11
CA ILE A 57 -7.13 1.11 3.84
C ILE A 57 -7.82 1.58 5.12
N PHE A 58 -7.31 1.16 6.26
CA PHE A 58 -7.60 1.80 7.54
C PHE A 58 -6.57 2.92 7.75
N TRP A 59 -7.03 4.13 8.06
CA TRP A 59 -6.17 5.28 8.33
C TRP A 59 -6.71 6.05 9.54
N SER A 60 -5.84 6.27 10.51
CA SER A 60 -6.13 7.08 11.69
C SER A 60 -4.95 7.97 12.07
N HIS A 61 -5.04 8.69 13.19
CA HIS A 61 -3.93 9.50 13.70
C HIS A 61 -2.71 8.66 14.12
N ASN A 62 -2.90 7.38 14.44
CA ASN A 62 -1.86 6.56 15.06
C ASN A 62 -1.26 5.52 14.12
N LYS A 63 -2.00 5.11 13.10
CA LYS A 63 -1.55 4.06 12.18
C LYS A 63 -2.32 4.04 10.87
N ILE A 64 -1.68 3.41 9.90
CA ILE A 64 -2.27 3.02 8.62
C ILE A 64 -2.16 1.51 8.50
N ILE A 65 -3.23 0.84 8.07
CA ILE A 65 -3.23 -0.60 7.82
C ILE A 65 -3.84 -0.84 6.44
N PHE A 66 -3.08 -1.52 5.58
CA PHE A 66 -3.54 -1.99 4.27
C PHE A 66 -4.00 -3.44 4.40
N TYR A 67 -5.18 -3.74 3.87
CA TYR A 67 -5.77 -5.07 3.87
C TYR A 67 -5.98 -5.59 2.46
N VAL A 68 -5.80 -6.90 2.30
CA VAL A 68 -6.30 -7.68 1.18
C VAL A 68 -7.15 -8.79 1.76
N ASP A 69 -8.44 -8.77 1.45
CA ASP A 69 -9.48 -9.53 2.14
C ASP A 69 -9.40 -9.27 3.66
N GLU A 70 -9.28 -10.30 4.49
CA GLU A 70 -9.16 -10.17 5.96
C GLU A 70 -7.71 -10.06 6.45
N ILE A 71 -6.72 -10.08 5.54
CA ILE A 71 -5.31 -10.15 5.88
C ILE A 71 -4.72 -8.73 5.89
N PRO A 72 -4.26 -8.20 7.04
CA PRO A 72 -3.47 -6.99 7.04
C PRO A 72 -2.12 -7.30 6.40
N ILE A 73 -1.84 -6.68 5.26
CA ILE A 73 -0.62 -6.92 4.49
C ILE A 73 0.53 -5.99 4.90
N ARG A 74 0.18 -4.82 5.45
CA ARG A 74 1.12 -3.77 5.85
C ARG A 74 0.50 -2.94 6.96
N GLU A 75 1.24 -2.74 8.05
CA GLU A 75 0.94 -1.80 9.13
C GLU A 75 2.05 -0.75 9.15
N VAL A 76 1.67 0.52 9.22
CA VAL A 76 2.59 1.64 9.41
C VAL A 76 2.12 2.42 10.61
N LEU A 77 2.92 2.40 11.68
CA LEU A 77 2.66 3.18 12.88
C LEU A 77 3.12 4.62 12.64
N HIS A 78 2.34 5.57 13.15
CA HIS A 78 2.76 6.96 13.17
C HIS A 78 3.87 7.12 14.22
N ASP A 79 5.10 7.28 13.74
CA ASP A 79 6.23 7.67 14.57
C ASP A 79 6.33 9.21 14.57
N GLU A 80 6.57 9.83 15.73
CA GLU A 80 6.65 11.29 15.86
C GLU A 80 7.75 11.90 14.97
N ASN A 81 8.79 11.11 14.63
CA ASN A 81 9.87 11.52 13.75
C ASN A 81 9.52 11.37 12.26
N MET A 82 8.31 10.90 11.91
CA MET A 82 7.83 10.97 10.52
C MET A 82 7.59 12.41 10.07
N GLU A 83 7.46 13.36 11.01
CA GLU A 83 7.21 14.77 10.72
C GLU A 83 6.03 14.93 9.73
N GLY A 84 6.22 15.69 8.65
CA GLY A 84 5.19 15.88 7.62
C GLY A 84 4.96 14.69 6.69
N ASP A 85 5.68 13.58 6.84
CA ASP A 85 5.50 12.42 5.96
C ASP A 85 4.31 11.53 6.35
N TYR A 86 3.76 11.68 7.55
CA TYR A 86 2.54 10.99 7.93
C TYR A 86 1.29 11.74 7.40
N PRO A 87 0.39 11.07 6.67
CA PRO A 87 -0.87 11.67 6.21
C PRO A 87 -1.72 12.22 7.35
N SER A 88 -2.03 13.51 7.30
CA SER A 88 -2.74 14.26 8.35
C SER A 88 -3.78 15.24 7.82
N LYS A 89 -3.95 15.33 6.49
CA LYS A 89 -4.94 16.20 5.84
C LYS A 89 -6.12 15.38 5.31
N PRO A 90 -7.32 15.98 5.19
CA PRO A 90 -8.44 15.34 4.52
C PRO A 90 -8.07 14.89 3.10
N MET A 91 -8.43 13.65 2.76
CA MET A 91 -8.15 13.02 1.47
C MET A 91 -9.45 12.67 0.73
N SER A 92 -9.35 12.45 -0.58
CA SER A 92 -10.44 11.91 -1.40
C SER A 92 -10.03 10.56 -1.96
N SER A 93 -11.00 9.68 -2.19
CA SER A 93 -10.75 8.39 -2.85
C SER A 93 -10.69 8.57 -4.36
N TYR A 94 -9.70 7.95 -4.99
CA TYR A 94 -9.53 7.92 -6.45
C TYR A 94 -9.34 6.49 -6.92
N ALA A 95 -9.90 6.17 -8.09
CA ALA A 95 -9.62 4.96 -8.83
C ALA A 95 -9.32 5.34 -10.28
N THR A 96 -8.17 4.92 -10.79
CA THR A 96 -7.72 5.29 -12.14
C THR A 96 -7.05 4.10 -12.83
N VAL A 97 -7.17 4.06 -14.16
CA VAL A 97 -6.38 3.19 -15.05
C VAL A 97 -5.57 4.12 -15.95
N TRP A 98 -4.24 3.97 -15.94
CA TRP A 98 -3.35 4.87 -16.65
C TRP A 98 -2.05 4.19 -17.11
N ASP A 99 -1.37 4.80 -18.07
CA ASP A 99 -0.14 4.27 -18.66
C ASP A 99 1.11 4.65 -17.85
N ALA A 100 1.61 3.68 -17.09
CA ALA A 100 2.84 3.77 -16.30
C ALA A 100 4.05 3.06 -16.97
N SER A 101 4.10 3.02 -18.31
CA SER A 101 5.11 2.28 -19.09
C SER A 101 6.56 2.60 -18.76
N SER A 102 6.85 3.78 -18.20
CA SER A 102 8.20 4.17 -17.82
C SER A 102 8.75 3.36 -16.63
N TRP A 103 7.90 2.73 -15.80
CA TRP A 103 8.36 2.07 -14.58
C TRP A 103 7.58 0.80 -14.18
N ALA A 104 6.29 0.67 -14.49
CA ALA A 104 5.41 -0.36 -13.90
C ALA A 104 5.87 -1.80 -14.19
N THR A 105 6.02 -2.17 -15.46
CA THR A 105 6.28 -3.57 -15.82
C THR A 105 7.77 -3.85 -15.99
N GLY A 106 8.34 -4.57 -15.02
CA GLY A 106 9.74 -4.98 -15.07
C GLY A 106 10.72 -3.81 -14.96
N GLY A 107 10.33 -2.71 -14.29
CA GLY A 107 11.10 -1.48 -14.19
C GLY A 107 11.10 -0.67 -15.49
N GLY A 108 9.96 -0.66 -16.22
CA GLY A 108 9.80 0.03 -17.50
C GLY A 108 10.33 -0.72 -18.74
N ARG A 109 10.82 -1.96 -18.56
CA ARG A 109 11.33 -2.78 -19.67
C ARG A 109 10.24 -3.26 -20.62
N HIS A 110 9.02 -3.43 -20.12
CA HIS A 110 7.86 -3.80 -20.93
C HIS A 110 6.87 -2.64 -20.90
N LYS A 111 6.60 -2.08 -22.08
CA LYS A 111 5.63 -1.00 -22.26
C LYS A 111 4.24 -1.57 -22.54
N VAL A 112 3.22 -0.76 -22.33
CA VAL A 112 1.86 -1.09 -22.75
C VAL A 112 1.82 -1.35 -24.26
N ASP A 113 1.02 -2.32 -24.66
CA ASP A 113 0.75 -2.63 -26.06
C ASP A 113 -0.73 -2.39 -26.32
N TYR A 114 -1.05 -1.23 -26.87
CA TYR A 114 -2.42 -0.78 -27.11
C TYR A 114 -3.22 -1.66 -28.07
N ARG A 115 -2.61 -2.64 -28.74
CA ARG A 115 -3.35 -3.65 -29.52
C ARG A 115 -4.20 -4.58 -28.65
N PHE A 116 -3.94 -4.62 -27.34
CA PHE A 116 -4.73 -5.38 -26.36
C PHE A 116 -5.81 -4.54 -25.67
N GLU A 117 -6.10 -3.33 -26.15
CA GLU A 117 -7.17 -2.49 -25.59
C GLU A 117 -8.57 -3.11 -25.84
N PRO A 118 -9.56 -2.82 -24.98
CA PRO A 118 -9.48 -1.98 -23.77
C PRO A 118 -8.80 -2.68 -22.58
N PHE A 119 -8.14 -1.88 -21.73
CA PHE A 119 -7.66 -2.33 -20.42
C PHE A 119 -8.69 -1.97 -19.35
N THR A 120 -9.33 -2.98 -18.77
CA THR A 120 -10.48 -2.78 -17.87
C THR A 120 -10.14 -3.17 -16.44
N SER A 121 -10.63 -2.38 -15.49
CA SER A 121 -10.76 -2.74 -14.08
C SER A 121 -12.21 -2.60 -13.65
N GLU A 122 -12.67 -3.53 -12.83
CA GLU A 122 -14.04 -3.56 -12.31
C GLU A 122 -14.00 -3.35 -10.79
N PHE A 123 -14.94 -2.54 -10.29
CA PHE A 123 -15.07 -2.22 -8.87
C PHE A 123 -16.53 -2.40 -8.45
N GLN A 124 -16.74 -2.95 -7.27
CA GLN A 124 -18.05 -3.10 -6.65
C GLN A 124 -17.93 -2.92 -5.14
N ASP A 125 -19.07 -2.77 -4.46
CA ASP A 125 -19.16 -2.74 -3.00
C ASP A 125 -18.25 -1.67 -2.34
N LEU A 126 -18.25 -0.45 -2.90
CA LEU A 126 -17.50 0.67 -2.33
C LEU A 126 -18.03 1.00 -0.93
N VAL A 127 -17.15 0.87 0.07
CA VAL A 127 -17.41 1.26 1.45
C VAL A 127 -16.53 2.46 1.81
N LEU A 128 -17.16 3.54 2.27
CA LEU A 128 -16.48 4.71 2.84
C LEU A 128 -17.02 4.91 4.26
N GLN A 129 -16.17 4.65 5.25
CA GLN A 129 -16.48 4.87 6.66
C GLN A 129 -15.39 5.77 7.26
N GLY A 130 -15.79 6.91 7.82
CA GLY A 130 -14.89 7.90 8.39
C GLY A 130 -15.54 9.27 8.45
N CYS A 131 -14.75 10.29 8.82
CA CYS A 131 -15.26 11.65 8.89
C CYS A 131 -15.31 12.30 7.50
N GLN A 132 -16.51 12.68 7.05
CA GLN A 132 -16.67 13.47 5.84
C GLN A 132 -16.40 14.95 6.15
N VAL A 133 -15.44 15.54 5.45
CA VAL A 133 -15.07 16.95 5.58
C VAL A 133 -15.49 17.70 4.31
N ASP A 134 -16.14 18.85 4.46
CA ASP A 134 -16.39 19.75 3.33
C ASP A 134 -15.07 20.43 2.93
N PRO A 135 -14.63 20.29 1.67
CA PRO A 135 -13.42 20.93 1.18
C PRO A 135 -13.36 22.46 1.37
N THR A 136 -14.51 23.10 1.51
CA THR A 136 -14.68 24.55 1.61
C THR A 136 -14.80 25.05 3.05
N ASP A 137 -14.99 24.15 4.02
CA ASP A 137 -15.12 24.46 5.44
C ASP A 137 -14.45 23.39 6.31
N ALA A 138 -13.11 23.30 6.18
CA ALA A 138 -12.28 22.37 6.94
C ALA A 138 -12.23 22.69 8.46
N THR A 139 -12.89 23.76 8.91
CA THR A 139 -12.88 24.24 10.30
C THR A 139 -14.13 23.90 11.09
N SER A 140 -15.23 23.48 10.44
CA SER A 140 -16.54 23.27 11.10
C SER A 140 -16.88 21.82 11.42
N THR A 141 -16.04 20.85 11.04
CA THR A 141 -16.40 19.44 11.17
C THR A 141 -16.03 18.88 12.56
N ASN A 142 -17.05 18.54 13.35
CA ASN A 142 -16.87 17.76 14.57
C ASN A 142 -16.69 16.27 14.19
N CYS A 143 -15.45 15.86 13.94
CA CYS A 143 -15.10 14.50 13.52
C CYS A 143 -14.90 13.51 14.68
N ASN A 144 -15.05 13.95 15.94
CA ASN A 144 -14.64 13.15 17.09
C ASN A 144 -15.41 11.83 17.16
N ASP A 145 -16.75 11.86 17.09
CA ASP A 145 -17.58 10.64 17.18
C ASP A 145 -17.26 9.64 16.05
N ALA A 146 -17.09 10.12 14.82
CA ALA A 146 -16.73 9.28 13.68
C ALA A 146 -15.31 8.70 13.78
N THR A 147 -14.40 9.44 14.40
CA THR A 147 -13.03 8.98 14.66
C THR A 147 -13.01 7.92 15.75
N ASP A 148 -13.76 8.13 16.83
CA ASP A 148 -13.91 7.18 17.93
C ASP A 148 -14.57 5.88 17.45
N GLU A 149 -15.62 5.97 16.63
CA GLU A 149 -16.26 4.81 16.00
C GLU A 149 -15.26 4.04 15.12
N LEU A 150 -14.51 4.74 14.26
CA LEU A 150 -13.52 4.13 13.38
C LEU A 150 -12.40 3.42 14.18
N GLU A 151 -11.88 4.06 15.22
CA GLU A 151 -10.85 3.48 16.10
C GLU A 151 -11.39 2.31 16.95
N SER A 152 -12.70 2.24 17.18
CA SER A 152 -13.36 1.11 17.84
C SER A 152 -13.68 -0.06 16.87
N SER A 153 -13.52 0.14 15.56
CA SER A 153 -13.85 -0.87 14.56
C SER A 153 -12.93 -2.09 14.64
N GLU A 154 -13.41 -3.23 14.14
CA GLU A 154 -12.60 -4.46 14.05
C GLU A 154 -11.37 -4.29 13.16
N PHE A 155 -11.40 -3.37 12.19
CA PHE A 155 -10.28 -3.08 11.28
C PHE A 155 -9.18 -2.24 11.92
N ALA A 156 -9.46 -1.58 13.05
CA ALA A 156 -8.48 -0.80 13.79
C ALA A 156 -7.47 -1.69 14.54
N THR A 157 -7.83 -2.93 14.91
CA THR A 157 -6.98 -3.77 15.75
C THR A 157 -6.55 -5.06 15.06
N ILE A 158 -5.25 -5.20 14.82
CA ILE A 158 -4.69 -6.45 14.31
C ILE A 158 -4.69 -7.51 15.41
N THR A 159 -5.51 -8.55 15.23
CA THR A 159 -5.58 -9.71 16.13
C THR A 159 -4.30 -10.57 16.07
N PRO A 160 -4.02 -11.44 17.07
CA PRO A 160 -2.87 -12.34 17.01
C PRO A 160 -2.85 -13.24 15.76
N TRP A 161 -4.01 -13.73 15.32
CA TRP A 161 -4.13 -14.51 14.09
C TRP A 161 -3.79 -13.66 12.86
N GLN A 162 -4.32 -12.44 12.77
CA GLN A 162 -3.99 -11.52 11.68
C GLN A 162 -2.50 -11.13 11.68
N ARG A 163 -1.84 -10.98 12.84
CA ARG A 163 -0.37 -10.78 12.89
C ARG A 163 0.38 -11.96 12.31
N GLN A 164 -0.06 -13.18 12.59
CA GLN A 164 0.55 -14.38 12.01
C GLN A 164 0.32 -14.46 10.49
N ALA A 165 -0.89 -14.11 10.04
CA ALA A 165 -1.23 -14.02 8.61
C ALA A 165 -0.42 -12.93 7.90
N ASN A 166 -0.25 -11.76 8.53
CA ASN A 166 0.62 -10.68 8.05
C ASN A 166 2.06 -11.17 7.87
N LYS A 167 2.63 -11.79 8.92
CA LYS A 167 3.98 -12.35 8.85
C LYS A 167 4.14 -13.36 7.72
N TRP A 168 3.22 -14.32 7.61
CA TRP A 168 3.20 -15.29 6.52
C TRP A 168 3.12 -14.60 5.15
N PHE A 169 2.25 -13.60 5.02
CA PHE A 169 2.08 -12.88 3.78
C PHE A 169 3.36 -12.15 3.39
N ARG A 170 3.95 -11.39 4.32
CA ARG A 170 5.16 -10.61 4.09
C ARG A 170 6.35 -11.51 3.73
N GLU A 171 6.59 -12.58 4.48
CA GLU A 171 7.68 -13.52 4.21
C GLU A 171 7.56 -14.23 2.86
N LYS A 172 6.33 -14.47 2.37
CA LYS A 172 6.07 -15.25 1.16
C LYS A 172 5.89 -14.41 -0.10
N TYR A 173 5.22 -13.26 0.00
CA TYR A 173 4.75 -12.50 -1.16
C TYR A 173 5.40 -11.12 -1.33
N MET A 174 5.96 -10.53 -0.27
CA MET A 174 6.70 -9.28 -0.38
C MET A 174 8.01 -9.51 -1.12
N TYR A 175 8.29 -8.68 -2.14
CA TYR A 175 9.51 -8.80 -2.93
C TYR A 175 10.34 -7.52 -3.00
N TYR A 176 9.80 -6.41 -2.53
CA TYR A 176 10.50 -5.16 -2.30
C TYR A 176 9.94 -4.46 -1.07
N SER A 177 10.81 -3.90 -0.24
CA SER A 177 10.42 -2.96 0.80
C SER A 177 11.50 -1.91 0.99
N TYR A 178 11.08 -0.64 1.01
CA TYR A 178 11.94 0.52 1.22
C TYR A 178 12.68 0.48 2.57
N CYS A 179 12.10 -0.14 3.61
CA CYS A 179 12.72 -0.28 4.93
C CYS A 179 14.04 -1.06 4.92
N TYR A 180 14.23 -1.94 3.93
CA TYR A 180 15.43 -2.73 3.70
C TYR A 180 16.31 -2.18 2.56
N ASP A 181 15.91 -1.08 1.90
CA ASP A 181 16.66 -0.45 0.82
C ASP A 181 17.71 0.53 1.36
N ARG A 182 18.86 -0.02 1.75
CA ARG A 182 20.02 0.74 2.23
C ARG A 182 20.73 1.55 1.16
N LEU A 183 20.48 1.28 -0.12
CA LEU A 183 21.00 2.11 -1.21
C LEU A 183 20.19 3.41 -1.34
N ARG A 184 18.87 3.34 -1.16
CA ARG A 184 18.00 4.52 -1.17
C ARG A 184 18.00 5.25 0.16
N TYR A 185 17.94 4.50 1.26
CA TYR A 185 17.88 5.00 2.63
C TYR A 185 19.04 4.41 3.46
N PRO A 186 20.20 5.10 3.53
CA PRO A 186 21.38 4.61 4.26
C PRO A 186 21.07 4.16 5.69
N SER A 187 20.15 4.88 6.34
CA SER A 187 19.49 4.47 7.59
C SER A 187 18.00 4.22 7.33
N PRO A 188 17.38 3.22 7.97
CA PRO A 188 15.93 3.00 7.86
C PRO A 188 15.16 4.24 8.33
N LEU A 189 14.02 4.50 7.68
CA LEU A 189 13.12 5.58 8.07
C LEU A 189 12.46 5.28 9.43
N PRO A 190 12.00 6.29 10.17
CA PRO A 190 11.58 6.12 11.57
C PRO A 190 10.49 5.07 11.80
N GLU A 191 9.53 4.99 10.88
CA GLU A 191 8.41 4.05 10.97
C GLU A 191 8.78 2.59 10.66
N CYS A 192 10.01 2.32 10.22
CA CYS A 192 10.44 1.00 9.81
C CYS A 192 10.71 0.07 10.99
N LEU A 193 9.82 -0.90 11.19
CA LEU A 193 10.03 -2.01 12.13
C LEU A 193 10.85 -3.13 11.48
N LEU A 194 12.15 -3.21 11.80
CA LEU A 194 13.03 -4.22 11.22
C LEU A 194 12.80 -5.60 11.83
N VAL A 195 12.09 -6.46 11.10
CA VAL A 195 11.91 -7.87 11.47
C VAL A 195 13.14 -8.70 11.08
N SER A 196 13.72 -9.44 12.03
CA SER A 196 14.94 -10.23 11.79
C SER A 196 14.76 -11.28 10.69
N SER A 197 13.62 -11.98 10.64
CA SER A 197 13.36 -12.96 9.58
C SER A 197 13.30 -12.33 8.18
N GLU A 198 12.79 -11.10 8.06
CA GLU A 198 12.75 -10.36 6.80
C GLU A 198 14.14 -9.83 6.39
N GLN A 199 14.96 -9.34 7.33
CA GLN A 199 16.32 -8.87 7.06
C GLN A 199 17.19 -9.92 6.37
N GLU A 200 16.99 -11.19 6.72
CA GLU A 200 17.69 -12.30 6.08
C GLU A 200 17.27 -12.51 4.61
N LEU A 201 16.05 -12.09 4.24
CA LEU A 201 15.50 -12.24 2.89
C LEU A 201 15.94 -11.14 1.93
N PHE A 202 16.22 -9.91 2.40
CA PHE A 202 16.46 -8.75 1.54
C PHE A 202 17.94 -8.39 1.33
N LYS A 203 18.28 -7.99 0.10
CA LYS A 203 19.56 -7.34 -0.24
C LYS A 203 19.50 -5.87 0.18
N ASN A 204 20.66 -5.21 0.18
CA ASN A 204 20.78 -3.77 0.49
C ASN A 204 20.02 -2.83 -0.46
N ASN A 205 19.46 -3.33 -1.57
CA ASN A 205 18.61 -2.54 -2.48
C ASN A 205 17.11 -2.80 -2.28
N GLY A 206 16.73 -3.31 -1.10
CA GLY A 206 15.35 -3.61 -0.74
C GLY A 206 14.72 -4.79 -1.49
N ARG A 207 15.43 -5.45 -2.42
CA ARG A 207 14.93 -6.61 -3.18
C ARG A 207 15.37 -7.92 -2.57
N LEU A 208 14.60 -8.99 -2.78
CA LEU A 208 14.93 -10.32 -2.27
C LEU A 208 16.31 -10.84 -2.73
N LYS A 209 17.02 -11.53 -1.83
CA LYS A 209 18.29 -12.24 -2.10
C LYS A 209 18.12 -13.34 -3.12
N LYS A 210 17.08 -14.15 -2.93
CA LYS A 210 16.66 -15.24 -3.81
C LYS A 210 15.30 -14.92 -4.40
N ALA A 211 15.08 -15.31 -5.65
CA ALA A 211 13.72 -15.32 -6.17
C ALA A 211 12.92 -16.31 -5.32
N PRO A 212 11.76 -15.92 -4.78
CA PRO A 212 10.92 -16.87 -4.07
C PRO A 212 10.44 -17.94 -5.07
N PRO A 213 10.16 -19.17 -4.59
CA PRO A 213 9.63 -20.22 -5.44
C PRO A 213 8.41 -19.68 -6.20
N ARG A 214 8.26 -20.10 -7.47
CA ARG A 214 7.08 -19.70 -8.26
C ARG A 214 5.85 -20.07 -7.46
N ALA A 215 5.05 -19.08 -7.07
CA ALA A 215 3.73 -19.35 -6.54
C ALA A 215 2.96 -20.09 -7.65
N THR A 216 2.71 -21.38 -7.43
CA THR A 216 1.65 -22.08 -8.13
C THR A 216 0.36 -21.47 -7.61
N ALA A 217 -0.37 -20.76 -8.48
CA ALA A 217 -1.76 -20.47 -8.19
C ALA A 217 -2.43 -21.82 -7.89
N ALA A 218 -3.04 -21.94 -6.71
CA ALA A 218 -3.88 -23.08 -6.38
C ALA A 218 -5.18 -22.98 -7.17
#